data_AF-A0ABD3CHD7-F1
#
_entry.id   AF-A0ABD3CHD7-F1
#
_cell.length_a   1.000
_cell.length_b   1.000
_cell.length_c   1.000
_cell.angle_alpha   90.00
_cell.angle_beta   90.00
_cell.angle_gamma   90.00
#
_symmetry.space_group_name_H-M   'P 1'
#
loop_
_entity.id
_entity.type
_entity.pdbx_description
1 polymer ?
#
loop_
_entity_poly.entity_id
_entity_poly.type
_entity_poly.pdbx_seq_one_letter_code
_entity_poly.pdbx_strand_id
1 'polypeptide(L)'
;MSGDFCTQRNLFGGAIVSNFPLRFEDVSNIRQVPDHQEVFVDPTRDESLIFELLDLKTDVADHGSATWFLQDLANEQDAEGTMVLEQSGVYEAGGLRLRNNPAIINTAVGQMVCTIVMDPSGPIRTRTKVETTSRDTVQPRRSQRSRHQPNRLDDFIL
;
A
#
# COMPACT_ATOMS: atom_id res chain seq x y z
N MET A 1 -11.48 -15.91 23.45
CA MET A 1 -10.90 -14.84 22.59
C MET A 1 -9.64 -15.42 21.97
N SER A 2 -9.74 -16.00 20.78
CA SER A 2 -8.53 -16.45 20.07
C SER A 2 -7.82 -15.20 19.59
N GLY A 3 -6.71 -14.85 20.23
CA GLY A 3 -5.83 -13.81 19.71
C GLY A 3 -5.40 -14.22 18.31
N ASP A 4 -5.65 -13.36 17.34
CA ASP A 4 -5.21 -13.60 15.97
C ASP A 4 -3.67 -13.66 15.98
N PHE A 5 -3.09 -14.81 15.61
CA PHE A 5 -1.64 -14.93 15.51
C PHE A 5 -1.16 -14.12 14.31
N CYS A 6 -0.42 -13.05 14.56
CA CYS A 6 0.25 -12.28 13.51
C CYS A 6 1.52 -12.99 13.05
N THR A 7 1.80 -12.92 11.76
CA THR A 7 3.04 -13.38 11.16
C THR A 7 3.73 -12.23 10.43
N GLN A 8 5.05 -12.26 10.40
CA GLN A 8 5.85 -11.31 9.63
C GLN A 8 5.83 -11.72 8.16
N ARG A 9 5.51 -10.78 7.27
CA ARG A 9 5.54 -10.97 5.81
C ARG A 9 6.39 -9.92 5.13
N ASN A 10 7.05 -10.37 4.07
CA ASN A 10 7.84 -9.52 3.18
C ASN A 10 6.91 -8.94 2.12
N LEU A 11 6.97 -7.63 1.92
CA LEU A 11 6.28 -6.93 0.83
C LEU A 11 7.31 -6.35 -0.14
N PHE A 12 6.92 -6.21 -1.40
CA PHE A 12 7.67 -5.67 -2.53
C PHE A 12 9.06 -6.29 -2.65
N GLY A 13 9.11 -7.62 -2.69
CA GLY A 13 10.37 -8.37 -2.78
C GLY A 13 11.23 -8.30 -1.52
N GLY A 14 10.63 -8.03 -0.35
CA GLY A 14 11.30 -7.97 0.95
C GLY A 14 11.93 -6.63 1.27
N ALA A 15 11.43 -5.56 0.64
CA ALA A 15 11.87 -4.21 0.95
C ALA A 15 11.01 -3.52 2.02
N ILE A 16 9.73 -3.91 2.18
CA ILE A 16 8.98 -3.69 3.43
C ILE A 16 8.85 -5.03 4.13
N VAL A 17 8.76 -4.94 5.45
CA VAL A 17 8.33 -6.04 6.31
C VAL A 17 7.14 -5.54 7.12
N SER A 18 6.05 -6.31 7.12
CA SER A 18 4.84 -6.00 7.89
C SER A 18 4.35 -7.21 8.68
N ASN A 19 3.62 -6.96 9.76
CA ASN A 19 3.07 -8.00 10.63
C ASN A 19 1.54 -7.90 10.65
N PHE A 20 0.87 -8.94 10.15
CA PHE A 20 -0.58 -9.02 10.14
C PHE A 20 -1.04 -10.48 10.35
N PRO A 21 -2.34 -10.71 10.64
CA PRO A 21 -2.84 -12.03 10.98
C PRO A 21 -2.54 -13.11 9.93
N LEU A 22 -2.16 -14.30 10.39
CA LEU A 22 -1.78 -15.43 9.53
C LEU A 22 -2.87 -15.84 8.54
N ARG A 23 -4.15 -15.62 8.92
CA ARG A 23 -5.34 -15.97 8.13
C ARG A 23 -5.44 -15.26 6.77
N PHE A 24 -4.67 -14.19 6.57
CA PHE A 24 -4.66 -13.46 5.31
C PHE A 24 -3.87 -14.23 4.24
N GLU A 25 -4.55 -14.60 3.16
CA GLU A 25 -3.98 -15.30 2.01
C GLU A 25 -3.60 -14.31 0.91
N ASP A 26 -2.46 -14.54 0.24
CA ASP A 26 -1.98 -13.69 -0.84
C ASP A 26 -2.75 -13.98 -2.14
N VAL A 27 -3.39 -12.93 -2.68
CA VAL A 27 -4.22 -12.98 -3.89
C VAL A 27 -3.39 -13.15 -5.16
N SER A 28 -2.09 -12.84 -5.14
CA SER A 28 -1.19 -13.03 -6.30
C SER A 28 -1.09 -14.51 -6.74
N ASN A 29 -1.39 -15.45 -5.84
CA ASN A 29 -1.42 -16.88 -6.13
C ASN A 29 -2.55 -17.30 -7.08
N ILE A 30 -3.61 -16.48 -7.18
CA ILE A 30 -4.82 -16.83 -7.95
C ILE A 30 -5.09 -15.88 -9.12
N ARG A 31 -4.55 -14.65 -9.09
CA ARG A 31 -4.66 -13.69 -10.18
C ARG A 31 -3.46 -12.74 -10.20
N GLN A 32 -3.23 -12.09 -11.33
CA GLN A 32 -2.25 -11.02 -11.40
C GLN A 32 -2.71 -9.82 -10.56
N VAL A 33 -1.75 -9.26 -9.81
CA VAL A 33 -1.86 -8.02 -9.04
C VAL A 33 -0.80 -7.07 -9.61
N PRO A 34 -1.09 -5.77 -9.78
CA PRO A 34 -0.09 -4.79 -10.21
C PRO A 34 1.18 -4.84 -9.35
N ASP A 35 2.32 -4.52 -9.93
CA ASP A 35 3.64 -4.60 -9.28
C ASP A 35 3.82 -3.67 -8.08
N HIS A 36 3.11 -2.55 -8.07
CA HIS A 36 3.04 -1.58 -6.99
C HIS A 36 1.95 -1.88 -5.96
N GLN A 37 1.26 -3.03 -6.07
CA GLN A 37 0.24 -3.47 -5.14
C GLN A 37 0.54 -4.87 -4.58
N GLU A 38 0.17 -5.08 -3.32
CA GLU A 38 0.06 -6.42 -2.72
C GLU A 38 -1.30 -6.56 -2.04
N VAL A 39 -2.01 -7.64 -2.36
CA VAL A 39 -3.40 -7.84 -1.94
C VAL A 39 -3.51 -9.14 -1.15
N PHE A 40 -4.04 -9.05 0.05
CA PHE A 40 -4.30 -10.18 0.92
C PHE A 40 -5.78 -10.22 1.33
N VAL A 41 -6.35 -11.41 1.46
CA VAL A 41 -7.76 -11.61 1.84
C VAL A 41 -7.91 -12.65 2.93
N ASP A 42 -8.88 -12.45 3.82
CA ASP A 42 -9.37 -13.49 4.71
C ASP A 42 -10.61 -14.15 4.08
N PRO A 43 -10.51 -15.39 3.57
CA PRO A 43 -11.63 -16.06 2.91
C PRO A 43 -12.78 -16.38 3.88
N THR A 44 -12.57 -16.28 5.19
CA THR A 44 -13.57 -16.61 6.22
C THR A 44 -14.29 -15.40 6.80
N ARG A 45 -13.71 -14.19 6.69
CA ARG A 45 -14.25 -12.97 7.31
C ARG A 45 -14.62 -11.85 6.35
N ASP A 46 -14.48 -12.05 5.03
CA ASP A 46 -14.71 -11.02 4.01
C ASP A 46 -13.89 -9.73 4.28
N GLU A 47 -12.70 -9.91 4.85
CA GLU A 47 -11.74 -8.84 5.13
C GLU A 47 -10.62 -8.88 4.08
N SER A 48 -10.06 -7.71 3.75
CA SER A 48 -8.92 -7.60 2.85
C SER A 48 -7.91 -6.59 3.35
N LEU A 49 -6.61 -6.88 3.17
CA LEU A 49 -5.54 -5.90 3.26
C LEU A 49 -4.99 -5.62 1.87
N ILE A 50 -4.83 -4.34 1.55
CA ILE A 50 -4.19 -3.89 0.31
C ILE A 50 -3.04 -2.98 0.71
N PHE A 51 -1.86 -3.29 0.21
CA PHE A 51 -0.69 -2.42 0.29
C PHE A 51 -0.45 -1.86 -1.10
N GLU A 52 -0.31 -0.54 -1.20
CA GLU A 52 -0.14 0.14 -2.48
C GLU A 52 0.91 1.24 -2.36
N LEU A 53 1.82 1.29 -3.33
CA LEU A 53 2.83 2.34 -3.46
C LEU A 53 2.29 3.45 -4.36
N LEU A 54 2.02 4.61 -3.75
CA LEU A 54 1.51 5.80 -4.44
C LEU A 54 2.59 6.89 -4.57
N ASP A 55 2.38 7.78 -5.52
CA ASP A 55 3.19 8.99 -5.67
C ASP A 55 2.93 9.98 -4.52
N LEU A 56 4.00 10.68 -4.11
CA LEU A 56 3.91 11.70 -3.08
C LEU A 56 3.15 12.94 -3.61
N LYS A 57 2.03 13.27 -2.96
CA LYS A 57 1.30 14.52 -3.18
C LYS A 57 1.97 15.66 -2.42
N THR A 58 2.60 16.59 -3.14
CA THR A 58 3.34 17.72 -2.55
C THR A 58 2.44 18.85 -2.07
N ASP A 59 1.19 18.86 -2.54
CA ASP A 59 0.15 19.83 -2.24
C ASP A 59 -0.74 19.41 -1.05
N VAL A 60 -0.53 18.20 -0.51
CA VAL A 60 -1.25 17.68 0.64
C VAL A 60 -0.34 17.67 1.86
N ALA A 61 -0.77 18.32 2.94
CA ALA A 61 0.00 18.37 4.18
C ALA A 61 -0.01 17.00 4.90
N ASP A 62 1.09 16.65 5.58
CA ASP A 62 1.24 15.34 6.23
C ASP A 62 0.12 15.02 7.22
N HIS A 63 -0.44 16.00 7.94
CA HIS A 63 -1.53 15.76 8.89
C HIS A 63 -2.87 15.44 8.25
N GLY A 64 -3.08 15.84 6.99
CA GLY A 64 -4.31 15.59 6.24
C GLY A 64 -4.20 14.49 5.20
N SER A 65 -3.02 13.88 5.02
CA SER A 65 -2.76 12.95 3.92
C SER A 65 -3.64 11.71 3.97
N ALA A 66 -3.80 11.06 5.13
CA ALA A 66 -4.63 9.85 5.22
C ALA A 66 -6.09 10.12 4.85
N THR A 67 -6.66 11.21 5.36
CA THR A 67 -8.04 11.62 5.02
C THR A 67 -8.19 12.00 3.55
N TRP A 68 -7.17 12.65 2.97
CA TRP A 68 -7.16 12.98 1.55
C TRP A 68 -7.19 11.71 0.69
N PHE A 69 -6.32 10.73 0.96
CA PHE A 69 -6.29 9.47 0.21
C PHE A 69 -7.56 8.63 0.41
N LEU A 70 -8.14 8.65 1.61
CA LEU A 70 -9.43 8.01 1.86
C LEU A 70 -10.55 8.63 1.00
N GLN A 71 -10.55 9.95 0.82
CA GLN A 71 -11.50 10.64 -0.04
C GLN A 71 -11.22 10.37 -1.53
N ASP A 72 -9.94 10.36 -1.93
CA ASP A 72 -9.51 10.05 -3.29
C ASP A 72 -9.96 8.64 -3.69
N LEU A 73 -9.69 7.65 -2.85
CA LEU A 73 -10.18 6.29 -3.00
C LEU A 73 -11.70 6.24 -3.15
N ALA A 74 -12.44 6.95 -2.30
CA ALA A 74 -13.89 6.95 -2.39
C ALA A 74 -14.41 7.57 -3.70
N ASN A 75 -13.74 8.62 -4.19
CA ASN A 75 -14.04 9.22 -5.49
C ASN A 75 -13.77 8.23 -6.63
N GLU A 76 -12.66 7.48 -6.58
CA GLU A 76 -12.34 6.44 -7.57
C GLU A 76 -13.36 5.28 -7.58
N GLN A 77 -14.05 5.06 -6.45
CA GLN A 77 -15.12 4.07 -6.34
C GLN A 77 -16.52 4.65 -6.64
N ASP A 78 -16.61 5.88 -7.17
CA ASP A 78 -17.86 6.61 -7.39
C ASP A 78 -18.77 6.59 -6.15
N ALA A 79 -18.18 6.74 -4.95
CA ALA A 79 -18.93 6.72 -3.72
C ALA A 79 -19.87 7.94 -3.62
N GLU A 80 -21.13 7.71 -3.26
CA GLU A 80 -22.13 8.76 -3.05
C GLU A 80 -21.84 9.60 -1.80
N GLY A 81 -21.01 9.07 -0.90
CA GLY A 81 -20.55 9.77 0.28
C GLY A 81 -19.46 9.01 1.03
N THR A 82 -18.62 9.78 1.71
CA THR A 82 -17.54 9.29 2.57
C THR A 82 -17.67 9.97 3.93
N MET A 83 -17.58 9.17 4.99
CA MET A 83 -17.58 9.65 6.37
C MET A 83 -16.31 9.18 7.07
N VAL A 84 -15.48 10.12 7.52
CA VAL A 84 -14.33 9.82 8.37
C VAL A 84 -14.84 9.51 9.78
N LEU A 85 -14.52 8.33 10.28
CA LEU A 85 -14.89 7.83 11.61
C LEU A 85 -13.81 8.16 12.64
N GLU A 86 -12.54 7.95 12.26
CA GLU A 86 -11.39 8.17 13.13
C GLU A 86 -10.20 8.65 12.30
N GLN A 87 -9.36 9.50 12.89
CA GLN A 87 -8.05 9.82 12.34
C GLN A 87 -7.03 9.89 13.46
N SER A 88 -5.83 9.39 13.19
CA SER A 88 -4.72 9.46 14.13
C SER A 88 -3.99 10.81 14.04
N GLY A 89 -3.14 11.08 15.02
CA GLY A 89 -2.12 12.11 14.89
C GLY A 89 -1.06 11.73 13.85
N VAL A 90 -0.13 12.65 13.66
CA VAL A 90 1.10 12.44 12.87
C VAL A 90 2.17 11.82 13.75
N TYR A 91 2.69 10.67 13.33
CA TYR A 91 3.78 9.96 14.00
C TYR A 91 5.02 9.95 13.12
N GLU A 92 6.17 10.33 13.67
CA GLU A 92 7.45 10.18 12.97
C GLU A 92 8.01 8.77 13.19
N ALA A 93 8.11 7.99 12.12
CA ALA A 93 8.82 6.73 12.14
C ALA A 93 10.31 6.99 12.00
N GLY A 94 10.97 7.36 13.10
CA GLY A 94 12.39 7.71 13.10
C GLY A 94 13.33 6.62 12.57
N GLY A 95 12.90 5.35 12.59
CA GLY A 95 13.61 4.20 12.02
C GLY A 95 13.48 4.04 10.49
N LEU A 96 12.51 4.73 9.87
CA LEU A 96 12.27 4.73 8.43
C LEU A 96 12.63 6.12 7.90
N ARG A 97 13.81 6.26 7.31
CA ARG A 97 14.34 7.57 6.85
C ARG A 97 14.63 7.57 5.37
N LEU A 98 14.15 8.60 4.68
CA LEU A 98 14.55 8.87 3.31
C LEU A 98 15.51 10.06 3.26
N ARG A 99 16.77 9.79 2.89
CA ARG A 99 17.91 10.72 2.90
C ARG A 99 18.22 11.29 4.29
N ASN A 100 17.34 12.12 4.84
CA ASN A 100 17.38 12.67 6.20
C ASN A 100 15.99 13.00 6.78
N ASN A 101 14.92 12.79 6.00
CA ASN A 101 13.56 13.06 6.46
C ASN A 101 12.98 11.79 7.08
N PRO A 102 12.40 11.86 8.28
CA PRO A 102 11.67 10.74 8.84
C PRO A 102 10.43 10.46 7.97
N ALA A 103 10.06 9.18 7.87
CA ALA A 103 8.75 8.82 7.36
C ALA A 103 7.70 9.31 8.37
N ILE A 104 6.58 9.80 7.86
CA ILE A 104 5.42 10.19 8.68
C ILE A 104 4.36 9.12 8.54
N ILE A 105 3.73 8.73 9.63
CA ILE A 105 2.63 7.79 9.63
C ILE A 105 1.42 8.50 10.20
N ASN A 106 0.30 8.38 9.50
CA ASN A 106 -1.02 8.72 9.99
C ASN A 106 -2.02 7.72 9.44
N THR A 107 -3.12 7.54 10.16
CA THR A 107 -4.19 6.63 9.79
C THR A 107 -5.49 7.40 9.75
N ALA A 108 -6.36 7.06 8.80
CA ALA A 108 -7.75 7.46 8.80
C ALA A 108 -8.61 6.21 8.64
N VAL A 109 -9.71 6.16 9.37
CA VAL A 109 -10.74 5.12 9.24
C VAL A 109 -11.99 5.82 8.75
N GLY A 110 -12.58 5.29 7.69
CA GLY A 110 -13.81 5.83 7.13
C GLY A 110 -14.77 4.77 6.68
N GLN A 111 -15.99 5.22 6.40
CA GLN A 111 -17.03 4.45 5.76
C GLN A 111 -17.43 5.17 4.47
N MET A 112 -17.61 4.41 3.40
CA MET A 112 -18.09 4.94 2.11
C MET A 112 -19.33 4.17 1.65
N VAL A 113 -20.19 4.88 0.92
CA VAL A 113 -21.39 4.30 0.29
C VAL A 113 -21.12 4.20 -1.20
N CYS A 114 -20.86 2.98 -1.67
CA CYS A 114 -20.68 2.71 -3.10
C CYS A 114 -21.95 2.06 -3.65
N THR A 115 -22.52 2.67 -4.69
CA THR A 115 -23.65 2.09 -5.41
C THR A 115 -23.12 1.32 -6.61
N ILE A 116 -23.25 0.00 -6.56
CA ILE A 116 -22.99 -0.82 -7.74
C ILE A 116 -24.17 -0.61 -8.68
N VAL A 117 -23.95 0.07 -9.80
CA VAL A 117 -24.94 0.14 -10.88
C VAL A 117 -25.00 -1.25 -11.51
N MET A 118 -25.94 -2.06 -11.05
CA MET A 118 -26.22 -3.35 -11.66
C MET A 118 -27.06 -3.15 -12.92
N ASP A 119 -26.66 -3.79 -14.01
CA ASP A 119 -27.64 -4.28 -14.99
C ASP A 119 -28.78 -4.96 -14.19
N PRO A 120 -30.07 -4.64 -14.40
CA PRO A 120 -31.21 -4.94 -13.52
C PRO A 120 -31.46 -6.40 -13.05
N SER A 121 -30.55 -7.36 -13.26
CA SER A 121 -30.73 -8.78 -12.90
C SER A 121 -29.90 -9.31 -11.73
N GLY A 122 -29.14 -8.50 -10.99
CA GLY A 122 -28.23 -8.98 -9.93
C GLY A 122 -28.56 -8.51 -8.49
N PRO A 123 -28.24 -9.29 -7.44
CA PRO A 123 -28.44 -8.88 -6.05
C PRO A 123 -27.38 -7.89 -5.56
N ILE A 124 -27.83 -6.79 -4.95
CA ILE A 124 -27.02 -5.72 -4.34
C ILE A 124 -26.07 -6.31 -3.29
N ARG A 125 -24.76 -6.01 -3.39
CA ARG A 125 -23.76 -6.29 -2.35
C ARG A 125 -23.15 -4.99 -1.86
N THR A 126 -23.36 -4.65 -0.60
CA THR A 126 -22.62 -3.62 0.11
C THR A 126 -21.25 -4.17 0.48
N ARG A 127 -20.15 -3.52 0.06
CA ARG A 127 -18.79 -3.85 0.50
C ARG A 127 -18.28 -2.74 1.40
N THR A 128 -17.90 -3.08 2.63
CA THR A 128 -17.21 -2.17 3.55
C THR A 128 -15.71 -2.44 3.44
N LYS A 129 -14.95 -1.51 2.87
CA LYS A 129 -13.49 -1.59 2.80
C LYS A 129 -12.90 -0.71 3.91
N VAL A 130 -12.16 -1.30 4.84
CA VAL A 130 -11.38 -0.57 5.85
C VAL A 130 -9.95 -0.51 5.34
N GLU A 131 -9.48 0.67 5.00
CA GLU A 131 -8.15 0.87 4.43
C GLU A 131 -7.25 1.58 5.45
N THR A 132 -6.15 0.92 5.82
CA THR A 132 -5.14 1.46 6.72
C THR A 132 -3.92 1.82 5.91
N THR A 133 -3.79 3.09 5.53
CA THR A 133 -2.61 3.59 4.81
C THR A 133 -1.43 3.66 5.79
N SER A 134 -0.42 2.81 5.61
CA SER A 134 0.89 2.96 6.28
C SER A 134 1.91 3.46 5.26
N ARG A 135 2.61 4.54 5.58
CA ARG A 135 3.61 5.16 4.71
C ARG A 135 4.89 4.33 4.73
N ASP A 136 5.06 3.45 3.75
CA ASP A 136 6.32 2.73 3.53
C ASP A 136 6.75 2.88 2.08
N THR A 137 7.74 3.74 1.83
CA THR A 137 8.40 3.83 0.52
C THR A 137 9.50 2.78 0.45
N VAL A 138 9.27 1.73 -0.33
CA VAL A 138 10.30 0.78 -0.77
C VAL A 138 11.08 1.33 -1.94
N GLN A 139 12.41 1.18 -1.89
CA GLN A 139 13.20 1.09 -3.12
C GLN A 139 13.62 -0.36 -3.41
N PRO A 140 13.54 -0.80 -4.68
CA PRO A 140 14.07 -2.09 -5.10
C PRO A 140 15.60 -2.10 -4.93
N ARG A 141 16.12 -3.19 -4.34
CA ARG A 141 17.57 -3.43 -4.29
C ARG A 141 18.11 -3.46 -5.72
N ARG A 142 18.86 -2.42 -6.11
CA ARG A 142 19.72 -2.48 -7.31
C ARG A 142 20.63 -3.70 -7.18
N SER A 143 20.46 -4.67 -8.07
CA SER A 143 21.44 -5.74 -8.26
C SER A 143 22.80 -5.08 -8.51
N GLN A 144 23.78 -5.36 -7.65
CA GLN A 144 25.17 -5.06 -7.96
C GLN A 144 25.57 -5.89 -9.18
N ARG A 145 25.39 -5.34 -10.39
CA ARG A 145 26.13 -5.82 -11.55
C ARG A 145 27.58 -5.41 -11.33
N SER A 146 28.40 -6.43 -11.10
CA SER A 146 29.87 -6.36 -11.14
C SER A 146 30.31 -5.55 -12.36
N ARG A 147 31.05 -4.46 -12.11
CA ARG A 147 31.70 -3.66 -13.14
C ARG A 147 32.78 -4.51 -13.79
N HIS A 148 32.50 -5.07 -14.96
CA HIS A 148 33.54 -5.50 -15.89
C HIS A 148 34.05 -4.26 -16.64
N GLN A 149 35.36 -4.06 -16.51
CA GLN A 149 36.15 -2.94 -17.00
C GLN A 149 36.34 -3.07 -18.53
N PRO A 150 36.02 -2.06 -19.35
CA PRO A 150 36.45 -2.08 -20.74
C PRO A 150 37.85 -1.46 -20.84
N ASN A 151 38.82 -2.27 -21.26
CA ASN A 151 40.13 -1.80 -21.69
C ASN A 151 39.97 -0.82 -22.86
N ARG A 152 40.49 0.39 -22.69
CA ARG A 152 40.79 1.32 -23.77
C ARG A 152 42.15 1.93 -23.48
N LEU A 153 43.16 1.48 -24.21
CA LEU A 153 44.39 2.22 -24.42
C LEU A 153 44.53 2.37 -25.93
N ASP A 154 44.52 3.63 -26.35
CA ASP A 154 44.61 4.09 -27.71
C ASP A 154 45.99 3.80 -28.33
N ASP A 155 45.99 3.85 -29.66
CA ASP A 155 47.09 3.65 -30.60
C ASP A 155 48.45 4.23 -30.18
N PHE A 156 49.51 3.44 -30.38
CA PHE A 156 50.85 3.96 -30.68
C PHE A 156 51.15 3.71 -32.16
N ILE A 157 51.29 4.80 -32.90
CA ILE A 157 51.88 4.88 -34.23
C ILE A 157 53.41 4.76 -34.11
N LEU A 158 54.01 4.08 -35.10
CA LEU A 158 55.42 3.71 -35.40
C LEU A 158 55.87 2.34 -34.90
#